data_AF-A0A1I1M927-F1
#
_entry.id   AF-A0A1I1M927-F1
#
_cell.length_a   1.000
_cell.length_b   1.000
_cell.length_c   1.000
_cell.angle_alpha   90.00
_cell.angle_beta   90.00
_cell.angle_gamma   90.00
#
_symmetry.space_group_name_H-M   'P 1'
#
loop_
_entity.id
_entity.type
_entity.pdbx_description
1 polymer ?
#
loop_
_entity_poly.entity_id
_entity_poly.type
_entity_poly.pdbx_seq_one_letter_code
_entity_poly.pdbx_strand_id
1 'polypeptide(L)'
;MRKRKIILPAMYAVEHLAWAVRERVQRRTFKQLVQGLSPHQERQLDQLLYVSQPGKQSDLSWLRQPPGVVSIKNFHELMDRLEYIQRLALPLDNGREIHQNRLLQMAREGSRYSTQHLSRFHTLKRHATLMAFLIHIYAFLTDQGLHMSEKLIGRILIVARKYIKKVFKRMEKPLMKKYDCMQE
;
A
#
# COMPACT_ATOMS: atom_id res chain seq x y z
N MET A 1 -22.30 26.38 38.30
CA MET A 1 -23.28 25.47 37.69
C MET A 1 -24.74 25.83 38.00
N ARG A 2 -25.19 25.94 39.27
CA ARG A 2 -26.59 26.31 39.62
C ARG A 2 -27.07 27.69 39.11
N LYS A 3 -26.19 28.71 39.03
CA LYS A 3 -26.51 30.04 38.47
C LYS A 3 -26.83 30.06 36.96
N ARG A 4 -26.49 29.00 36.21
CA ARG A 4 -26.70 28.93 34.75
C ARG A 4 -27.85 28.02 34.32
N LYS A 5 -28.65 27.46 35.27
CA LYS A 5 -29.75 26.50 35.00
C LYS A 5 -29.36 25.32 34.08
N ILE A 6 -28.12 24.83 34.17
CA ILE A 6 -27.68 23.67 33.37
C ILE A 6 -28.15 22.40 34.08
N ILE A 7 -29.13 21.72 33.49
CA ILE A 7 -29.58 20.40 33.94
C ILE A 7 -28.53 19.40 33.49
N LEU A 8 -27.97 18.64 34.44
CA LEU A 8 -27.03 17.57 34.10
C LEU A 8 -27.84 16.43 33.49
N PRO A 9 -27.58 16.03 32.23
CA PRO A 9 -28.24 14.89 31.64
C PRO A 9 -27.89 13.62 32.43
N ALA A 10 -28.81 12.67 32.46
CA ALA A 10 -28.56 11.38 33.05
C ALA A 10 -27.40 10.67 32.32
N MET A 11 -26.64 9.82 33.03
CA MET A 11 -25.47 9.14 32.47
C MET A 11 -25.78 8.39 31.17
N TYR A 12 -26.93 7.70 31.11
CA TYR A 12 -27.38 6.98 29.91
C TYR A 12 -27.52 7.90 28.69
N ALA A 13 -27.91 9.17 28.88
CA ALA A 13 -28.09 10.11 27.79
C ALA A 13 -26.73 10.57 27.22
N VAL A 14 -25.72 10.69 28.09
CA VAL A 14 -24.34 10.98 27.67
C VAL A 14 -23.75 9.80 26.90
N GLU A 15 -23.94 8.57 27.38
CA GLU A 15 -23.47 7.36 26.70
C GLU A 15 -24.15 7.16 25.34
N HIS A 16 -25.47 7.32 25.29
CA HIS A 16 -26.23 7.22 24.05
C HIS A 16 -25.77 8.27 23.03
N LEU A 17 -25.57 9.51 23.46
CA LEU A 17 -25.06 10.57 22.61
C LEU A 17 -23.65 10.22 22.08
N ALA A 18 -22.76 9.74 22.94
CA ALA A 18 -21.41 9.35 22.54
C ALA A 18 -21.43 8.22 21.50
N TRP A 19 -22.28 7.21 21.70
CA TRP A 19 -22.47 6.10 20.76
C TRP A 19 -23.04 6.59 19.42
N ALA A 20 -24.10 7.39 19.45
CA ALA A 20 -24.75 7.91 18.25
C ALA A 20 -23.81 8.81 17.42
N VAL A 21 -23.02 9.67 18.09
CA VAL A 21 -22.01 10.50 17.41
C VAL A 21 -20.93 9.63 16.79
N ARG A 22 -20.44 8.61 17.51
CA ARG A 22 -19.41 7.68 17.00
C ARG A 22 -19.90 6.94 15.76
N GLU A 23 -21.11 6.39 15.80
CA GLU A 23 -21.70 5.70 14.66
C GLU A 23 -21.87 6.63 13.46
N ARG A 24 -22.37 7.85 13.68
CA ARG A 24 -22.55 8.85 12.62
C ARG A 24 -21.23 9.23 11.96
N VAL A 25 -20.18 9.48 12.75
CA VAL A 25 -18.84 9.77 12.24
C VAL A 25 -18.30 8.58 11.44
N GLN A 26 -18.40 7.36 11.98
CA GLN A 26 -17.93 6.16 11.32
C GLN A 26 -18.63 5.93 9.97
N ARG A 27 -19.95 6.07 9.93
CA ARG A 27 -20.73 5.95 8.69
C ARG A 27 -20.36 7.03 7.68
N ARG A 28 -20.07 8.26 8.13
CA ARG A 28 -19.59 9.34 7.26
C ARG A 28 -18.22 9.02 6.66
N THR A 29 -17.27 8.54 7.46
CA THR A 29 -15.95 8.09 6.97
C THR A 29 -16.07 6.98 5.94
N PHE A 30 -16.95 6.00 6.17
CA PHE A 30 -17.15 4.91 5.20
C PHE A 30 -17.73 5.41 3.88
N LYS A 31 -18.71 6.32 3.94
CA LYS A 31 -19.28 6.94 2.73
C LYS A 31 -18.24 7.74 1.95
N GLN A 32 -17.35 8.46 2.63
CA GLN A 32 -16.26 9.19 1.96
C GLN A 32 -15.31 8.25 1.23
N LEU A 33 -14.91 7.12 1.83
CA LEU A 33 -14.02 6.15 1.18
C LEU A 33 -14.60 5.52 -0.08
N VAL A 34 -15.91 5.29 -0.07
CA VAL A 34 -16.64 4.59 -1.13
C VAL A 34 -17.29 5.58 -2.12
N GLN A 35 -17.05 6.87 -1.95
CA GLN A 35 -17.65 7.90 -2.80
C GLN A 35 -17.20 7.75 -4.26
N GLY A 36 -18.16 7.79 -5.19
CA GLY A 36 -17.86 7.73 -6.62
C GLY A 36 -17.51 6.32 -7.13
N LEU A 37 -17.68 5.26 -6.33
CA LEU A 37 -17.56 3.91 -6.86
C LEU A 37 -18.72 3.58 -7.80
N SER A 38 -18.37 3.05 -8.96
CA SER A 38 -19.33 2.42 -9.88
C SER A 38 -19.77 1.05 -9.35
N PRO A 39 -20.95 0.55 -9.75
CA PRO A 39 -21.38 -0.81 -9.42
C PRO A 39 -20.45 -1.91 -9.93
N HIS A 40 -19.61 -1.62 -10.93
CA HIS A 40 -18.57 -2.53 -11.39
C HIS A 40 -17.42 -2.60 -10.38
N GLN A 41 -16.93 -1.46 -9.92
CA GLN A 41 -15.86 -1.36 -8.93
C GLN A 41 -16.27 -1.94 -7.57
N GLU A 42 -17.52 -1.76 -7.14
CA GLU A 42 -18.04 -2.41 -5.94
C GLU A 42 -17.97 -3.94 -6.03
N ARG A 43 -18.31 -4.49 -7.22
CA ARG A 43 -18.17 -5.93 -7.50
C ARG A 43 -16.71 -6.37 -7.52
N GLN A 44 -15.80 -5.56 -8.08
CA GLN A 44 -14.37 -5.84 -8.04
C GLN A 44 -13.84 -5.88 -6.60
N LEU A 45 -14.28 -4.98 -5.73
CA LEU A 45 -13.93 -5.01 -4.31
C LEU A 45 -14.42 -6.31 -3.65
N ASP A 46 -15.64 -6.75 -3.96
CA ASP A 46 -16.15 -8.01 -3.44
C ASP A 46 -15.37 -9.21 -4.00
N GLN A 47 -14.98 -9.19 -5.28
CA GLN A 47 -14.14 -10.20 -5.92
C GLN A 47 -12.80 -10.43 -5.22
N LEU A 48 -12.21 -9.40 -4.59
CA LEU A 48 -10.97 -9.53 -3.82
C LEU A 48 -11.06 -10.57 -2.69
N LEU A 49 -12.27 -10.81 -2.16
CA LEU A 49 -12.51 -11.75 -1.07
C LEU A 49 -12.67 -13.19 -1.55
N TYR A 50 -12.95 -13.41 -2.83
CA TYR A 50 -13.19 -14.72 -3.40
C TYR A 50 -11.89 -15.37 -3.88
N VAL A 51 -11.91 -16.69 -3.90
CA VAL A 51 -10.81 -17.51 -4.41
C VAL A 51 -11.13 -17.82 -5.88
N SER A 52 -10.35 -17.24 -6.79
CA SER A 52 -10.58 -17.38 -8.23
C SER A 52 -10.41 -18.81 -8.75
N GLN A 53 -9.59 -19.64 -8.08
CA GLN A 53 -9.37 -21.05 -8.46
C GLN A 53 -9.13 -21.93 -7.24
N PRO A 54 -9.66 -23.17 -7.20
CA PRO A 54 -9.39 -24.11 -6.12
C PRO A 54 -7.88 -24.35 -5.98
N GLY A 55 -7.34 -24.18 -4.77
CA GLY A 55 -5.91 -24.27 -4.48
C GLY A 55 -5.12 -22.96 -4.62
N LYS A 56 -5.72 -21.89 -5.15
CA LYS A 56 -5.13 -20.54 -5.12
C LYS A 56 -5.65 -19.76 -3.92
N GLN A 57 -4.86 -18.80 -3.47
CA GLN A 57 -5.29 -17.83 -2.47
C GLN A 57 -6.19 -16.76 -3.10
N SER A 58 -6.98 -16.06 -2.29
CA SER A 58 -7.74 -14.90 -2.76
C SER A 58 -6.81 -13.77 -3.22
N ASP A 59 -7.29 -12.89 -4.09
CA ASP A 59 -6.52 -11.73 -4.55
C ASP A 59 -6.12 -10.83 -3.36
N LEU A 60 -7.00 -10.68 -2.36
CA LEU A 60 -6.67 -9.99 -1.12
C LEU A 60 -5.54 -10.67 -0.34
N SER A 61 -5.55 -11.99 -0.25
CA SER A 61 -4.46 -12.76 0.40
C SER A 61 -3.13 -12.58 -0.34
N TRP A 62 -3.17 -12.57 -1.67
CA TRP A 62 -1.99 -12.34 -2.50
C TRP A 62 -1.42 -10.94 -2.32
N LEU A 63 -2.26 -9.90 -2.32
CA LEU A 63 -1.85 -8.52 -2.08
C LEU A 63 -1.22 -8.30 -0.69
N ARG A 64 -1.62 -9.10 0.32
CA ARG A 64 -1.10 -9.02 1.69
C ARG A 64 0.28 -9.65 1.86
N GLN A 65 0.75 -10.44 0.90
CA GLN A 65 2.04 -11.11 1.05
C GLN A 65 3.16 -10.09 1.21
N PRO A 66 4.10 -10.26 2.16
CA PRO A 66 5.19 -9.32 2.33
C PRO A 66 6.05 -9.27 1.06
N PRO A 67 6.56 -8.09 0.67
CA PRO A 67 7.52 -8.00 -0.42
C PRO A 67 8.81 -8.72 -0.01
N GLY A 68 9.31 -9.60 -0.87
CA GLY A 68 10.52 -10.37 -0.60
C GLY A 68 11.81 -9.54 -0.61
N VAL A 69 12.96 -10.22 -0.51
CA VAL A 69 14.30 -9.58 -0.57
C VAL A 69 14.52 -8.88 -1.92
N VAL A 70 15.32 -7.82 -1.95
CA VAL A 70 15.65 -7.09 -3.19
C VAL A 70 16.31 -8.00 -4.23
N SER A 71 15.52 -8.35 -5.24
CA SER A 71 15.89 -9.15 -6.40
C SER A 71 15.02 -8.73 -7.60
N ILE A 72 15.48 -8.99 -8.82
CA ILE A 72 14.73 -8.67 -10.05
C ILE A 72 13.39 -9.43 -10.08
N LYS A 73 13.41 -10.70 -9.63
CA LYS A 73 12.19 -11.52 -9.54
C LYS A 73 11.13 -10.90 -8.62
N ASN A 74 11.52 -10.53 -7.40
CA ASN A 74 10.59 -9.93 -6.45
C ASN A 74 10.14 -8.52 -6.86
N PHE A 75 10.98 -7.80 -7.61
CA PHE A 75 10.62 -6.52 -8.19
C PHE A 75 9.53 -6.68 -9.26
N HIS A 76 9.64 -7.69 -10.14
CA HIS A 76 8.58 -8.02 -11.09
C HIS A 76 7.27 -8.38 -10.38
N GLU A 77 7.31 -9.25 -9.37
CA GLU A 77 6.12 -9.63 -8.62
C GLU A 77 5.47 -8.42 -7.91
N LEU A 78 6.27 -7.49 -7.40
CA LEU A 78 5.78 -6.23 -6.83
C LEU A 78 5.08 -5.37 -7.90
N MET A 79 5.63 -5.29 -9.11
CA MET A 79 5.03 -4.57 -10.22
C MET A 79 3.70 -5.19 -10.66
N ASP A 80 3.61 -6.52 -10.70
CA ASP A 80 2.35 -7.22 -11.00
C ASP A 80 1.25 -6.84 -10.01
N ARG A 81 1.59 -6.68 -8.72
CA ARG A 81 0.64 -6.24 -7.68
C ARG A 81 0.22 -4.78 -7.85
N LEU A 82 1.16 -3.89 -8.19
CA LEU A 82 0.84 -2.50 -8.47
C LEU A 82 -0.07 -2.37 -9.69
N GLU A 83 0.26 -3.10 -10.77
CA GLU A 83 -0.55 -3.12 -11.99
C GLU A 83 -1.95 -3.67 -11.72
N TYR A 84 -2.06 -4.74 -10.92
CA TYR A 84 -3.35 -5.26 -10.49
C TYR A 84 -4.22 -4.19 -9.83
N ILE A 85 -3.67 -3.44 -8.86
CA ILE A 85 -4.43 -2.37 -8.18
C ILE A 85 -4.82 -1.25 -9.16
N GLN A 86 -3.92 -0.86 -10.06
CA GLN A 86 -4.20 0.17 -11.07
C GLN A 86 -5.31 -0.24 -12.02
N ARG A 87 -5.35 -1.52 -12.45
CA ARG A 87 -6.40 -2.07 -13.31
C ARG A 87 -7.79 -2.07 -12.68
N LEU A 88 -7.90 -2.02 -11.35
CA LEU A 88 -9.18 -1.84 -10.66
C LEU A 88 -9.77 -0.43 -10.88
N ALA A 89 -8.96 0.52 -11.34
CA ALA A 89 -9.35 1.91 -11.63
C ALA A 89 -10.09 2.59 -10.47
N LEU A 90 -9.75 2.25 -9.22
CA LEU A 90 -10.44 2.75 -8.02
C LEU A 90 -10.06 4.20 -7.70
N PRO A 91 -10.97 5.01 -7.13
CA PRO A 91 -10.68 6.36 -6.67
C PRO A 91 -9.86 6.32 -5.36
N LEU A 92 -8.57 5.99 -5.47
CA LEU A 92 -7.67 5.88 -4.31
C LEU A 92 -7.48 7.24 -3.58
N ASP A 93 -7.78 8.35 -4.26
CA ASP A 93 -7.72 9.70 -3.68
C ASP A 93 -8.79 9.97 -2.62
N ASN A 94 -9.84 9.14 -2.53
CA ASN A 94 -10.85 9.24 -1.47
C ASN A 94 -10.28 9.16 -0.05
N GLY A 95 -9.07 8.60 0.11
CA GLY A 95 -8.37 8.56 1.39
C GLY A 95 -7.84 9.91 1.87
N ARG A 96 -7.69 10.92 0.99
CA ARG A 96 -7.03 12.21 1.30
C ARG A 96 -7.80 13.06 2.30
N GLU A 97 -9.13 13.01 2.26
CA GLU A 97 -9.98 13.78 3.17
C GLU A 97 -10.07 13.17 4.59
N ILE A 98 -9.58 11.94 4.76
CA ILE A 98 -9.69 11.20 6.00
C ILE A 98 -8.38 11.31 6.76
N HIS A 99 -8.48 11.55 8.07
CA HIS A 99 -7.30 11.60 8.93
C HIS A 99 -6.44 10.34 8.80
N GLN A 100 -5.14 10.51 8.57
CA GLN A 100 -4.20 9.42 8.26
C GLN A 100 -4.24 8.27 9.28
N ASN A 101 -4.22 8.57 10.59
CA ASN A 101 -4.29 7.54 11.63
C ASN A 101 -5.57 6.69 11.56
N ARG A 102 -6.71 7.30 11.17
CA ARG A 102 -7.98 6.59 11.03
C ARG A 102 -7.97 5.69 9.81
N LEU A 103 -7.43 6.19 8.69
CA LEU A 103 -7.25 5.42 7.47
C LEU A 103 -6.34 4.20 7.73
N LEU A 104 -5.21 4.42 8.41
CA LEU A 104 -4.27 3.35 8.75
C LEU A 104 -4.87 2.32 9.71
N GLN A 105 -5.69 2.75 10.67
CA GLN A 105 -6.43 1.83 11.53
C GLN A 105 -7.34 0.90 10.70
N MET A 106 -8.11 1.47 9.76
CA MET A 106 -8.98 0.70 8.89
C MET A 106 -8.20 -0.20 7.93
N ALA A 107 -7.07 0.27 7.38
CA ALA A 107 -6.20 -0.54 6.55
C ALA A 107 -5.65 -1.76 7.31
N ARG A 108 -5.28 -1.58 8.59
CA ARG A 108 -4.85 -2.68 9.47
C ARG A 108 -5.98 -3.67 9.74
N GLU A 109 -7.21 -3.21 9.97
CA GLU A 109 -8.38 -4.08 10.05
C GLU A 109 -8.54 -4.90 8.77
N GLY A 110 -8.46 -4.23 7.62
CA GLY A 110 -8.51 -4.84 6.29
C GLY A 110 -7.35 -5.78 5.97
N SER A 111 -6.20 -5.65 6.63
CA SER A 111 -5.07 -6.58 6.49
C SER A 111 -5.16 -7.79 7.43
N ARG A 112 -5.74 -7.61 8.63
CA ARG A 112 -5.76 -8.64 9.68
C ARG A 112 -6.94 -9.60 9.58
N TYR A 113 -8.11 -9.10 9.17
CA TYR A 113 -9.31 -9.94 9.10
C TYR A 113 -9.22 -10.96 7.97
N SER A 114 -9.71 -12.18 8.21
CA SER A 114 -9.84 -13.19 7.17
C SER A 114 -10.87 -12.74 6.12
N THR A 115 -10.77 -13.27 4.90
CA THR A 115 -11.73 -12.97 3.83
C THR A 115 -13.17 -13.31 4.26
N GLN A 116 -13.34 -14.42 4.98
CA GLN A 116 -14.61 -14.83 5.58
C GLN A 116 -15.15 -13.86 6.64
N HIS A 117 -14.26 -13.22 7.42
CA HIS A 117 -14.69 -12.23 8.41
C HIS A 117 -15.10 -10.92 7.73
N LEU A 118 -14.36 -10.50 6.71
CA LEU A 118 -14.68 -9.32 5.91
C LEU A 118 -15.98 -9.49 5.13
N SER A 119 -16.28 -10.68 4.61
CA SER A 119 -17.53 -10.93 3.86
C SER A 119 -18.78 -10.79 4.73
N ARG A 120 -18.67 -11.04 6.04
CA ARG A 120 -19.76 -10.86 7.04
C ARG A 120 -20.02 -9.41 7.42
N PHE A 121 -19.16 -8.46 7.04
CA PHE A 121 -19.43 -7.05 7.30
C PHE A 121 -20.59 -6.56 6.44
N HIS A 122 -21.31 -5.57 6.96
CA HIS A 122 -22.27 -4.82 6.15
C HIS A 122 -21.53 -4.16 4.96
N THR A 123 -22.19 -4.14 3.80
CA THR A 123 -21.59 -3.75 2.50
C THR A 123 -20.76 -2.48 2.57
N LEU A 124 -21.32 -1.42 3.17
CA LEU A 124 -20.64 -0.12 3.30
C LEU A 124 -19.31 -0.22 4.09
N LYS A 125 -19.29 -0.91 5.24
CA LYS A 125 -18.05 -1.11 6.00
C LYS A 125 -17.09 -2.03 5.26
N ARG A 126 -17.59 -3.11 4.64
CA ARG A 126 -16.77 -4.04 3.87
C ARG A 126 -15.99 -3.30 2.78
N HIS A 127 -16.69 -2.56 1.93
CA HIS A 127 -16.08 -1.78 0.85
C HIS A 127 -15.15 -0.70 1.38
N ALA A 128 -15.55 0.04 2.43
CA ALA A 128 -14.70 1.06 3.03
C ALA A 128 -13.42 0.48 3.64
N THR A 129 -13.49 -0.65 4.35
CA THR A 129 -12.31 -1.33 4.91
C THR A 129 -11.38 -1.84 3.79
N LEU A 130 -11.94 -2.37 2.69
CA LEU A 130 -11.15 -2.79 1.53
C LEU A 130 -10.50 -1.61 0.81
N MET A 131 -11.23 -0.53 0.58
CA MET A 131 -10.68 0.72 0.03
C MET A 131 -9.54 1.25 0.88
N ALA A 132 -9.71 1.33 2.20
CA ALA A 132 -8.65 1.76 3.11
C ALA A 132 -7.41 0.87 3.02
N PHE A 133 -7.59 -0.45 2.94
CA PHE A 133 -6.49 -1.39 2.72
C PHE A 133 -5.79 -1.18 1.37
N LEU A 134 -6.55 -1.02 0.29
CA LEU A 134 -5.99 -0.82 -1.06
C LEU A 134 -5.20 0.48 -1.18
N ILE A 135 -5.71 1.57 -0.61
CA ILE A 135 -5.00 2.86 -0.56
C ILE A 135 -3.67 2.71 0.18
N HIS A 136 -3.69 2.01 1.33
CA HIS A 136 -2.49 1.78 2.12
C HIS A 136 -1.47 0.88 1.41
N ILE A 137 -1.91 -0.27 0.87
CA ILE A 137 -0.99 -1.22 0.21
C ILE A 137 -0.45 -0.65 -1.10
N TYR A 138 -1.22 0.17 -1.83
CA TYR A 138 -0.75 0.84 -3.03
C TYR A 138 0.40 1.80 -2.74
N ALA A 139 0.24 2.65 -1.71
CA ALA A 139 1.31 3.54 -1.25
C ALA A 139 2.54 2.75 -0.79
N PHE A 140 2.32 1.71 0.04
CA PHE A 140 3.40 0.87 0.54
C PHE A 140 4.17 0.14 -0.57
N LEU A 141 3.48 -0.44 -1.55
CA LEU A 141 4.11 -1.11 -2.69
C LEU A 141 4.86 -0.12 -3.58
N THR A 142 4.35 1.10 -3.73
CA THR A 142 5.03 2.16 -4.49
C THR A 142 6.36 2.52 -3.84
N ASP A 143 6.38 2.76 -2.52
CA ASP A 143 7.60 3.06 -1.76
C ASP A 143 8.60 1.90 -1.83
N GLN A 144 8.11 0.66 -1.70
CA GLN A 144 8.95 -0.54 -1.77
C GLN A 144 9.50 -0.77 -3.18
N GLY A 145 8.72 -0.47 -4.22
CA GLY A 145 9.16 -0.51 -5.60
C GLY A 145 10.29 0.47 -5.86
N LEU A 146 10.15 1.72 -5.39
CA LEU A 146 11.20 2.74 -5.47
C LEU A 146 12.49 2.26 -4.78
N HIS A 147 12.39 1.76 -3.54
CA HIS A 147 13.54 1.24 -2.79
C HIS A 147 14.24 0.06 -3.47
N MET A 148 13.47 -0.89 -4.02
CA MET A 148 14.05 -2.02 -4.77
C MET A 148 14.76 -1.52 -6.04
N SER A 149 14.15 -0.58 -6.76
CA SER A 149 14.73 -0.03 -7.99
C SER A 149 16.06 0.67 -7.73
N GLU A 150 16.14 1.51 -6.68
CA GLU A 150 17.35 2.21 -6.28
C GLU A 150 18.50 1.23 -5.99
N LYS A 151 18.21 0.18 -5.22
CA LYS A 151 19.22 -0.84 -4.87
C LYS A 151 19.67 -1.66 -6.08
N LEU A 152 18.76 -2.02 -6.98
CA LEU A 152 19.09 -2.76 -8.20
C LEU A 152 19.97 -1.92 -9.13
N ILE A 153 19.60 -0.67 -9.36
CA ILE A 153 20.39 0.29 -10.15
C ILE A 153 21.77 0.48 -9.51
N GLY A 154 21.82 0.68 -8.19
CA GLY A 154 23.08 0.82 -7.45
C GLY A 154 24.04 -0.37 -7.66
N ARG A 155 23.52 -1.61 -7.64
CA ARG A 155 24.32 -2.81 -7.91
C ARG A 155 24.89 -2.80 -9.33
N ILE A 156 24.07 -2.48 -10.34
CA ILE A 156 24.49 -2.40 -11.73
C ILE A 156 25.58 -1.34 -11.91
N LEU A 157 25.40 -0.15 -11.33
CA LEU A 157 26.38 0.94 -11.39
C LEU A 157 27.70 0.59 -10.70
N ILE A 158 27.68 -0.18 -9.61
CA ILE A 158 28.91 -0.66 -8.96
C ILE A 158 29.67 -1.62 -9.88
N VAL A 159 28.95 -2.55 -10.53
CA VAL A 159 29.55 -3.49 -11.49
C VAL A 159 30.14 -2.74 -12.68
N ALA A 160 29.40 -1.80 -13.25
CA ALA A 160 29.85 -0.98 -14.37
C ALA A 160 31.11 -0.17 -14.03
N ARG A 161 31.14 0.50 -12.87
CA ARG A 161 32.32 1.24 -12.39
C ARG A 161 33.53 0.34 -12.19
N LYS A 162 33.35 -0.86 -11.63
CA LYS A 162 34.43 -1.85 -11.48
C LYS A 162 34.96 -2.31 -12.84
N TYR A 163 34.08 -2.51 -13.81
CA TYR A 163 34.45 -2.86 -15.18
C TYR A 163 35.27 -1.74 -15.83
N ILE A 164 34.77 -0.50 -15.81
CA ILE A 164 35.46 0.67 -16.35
C ILE A 164 36.84 0.83 -15.71
N LYS A 165 36.95 0.74 -14.37
CA LYS A 165 38.23 0.83 -13.66
C LYS A 165 39.22 -0.26 -14.07
N LYS A 166 38.74 -1.48 -14.33
CA LYS A 166 39.59 -2.60 -14.82
C LYS A 166 40.09 -2.33 -16.25
N VAL A 167 39.22 -1.85 -17.13
CA VAL A 167 39.58 -1.51 -18.53
C VAL A 167 40.60 -0.38 -18.55
N PHE A 168 40.37 0.68 -17.77
CA PHE A 168 41.29 1.82 -17.67
C PHE A 168 42.69 1.40 -17.21
N LYS A 169 42.80 0.63 -16.12
CA LYS A 169 44.08 0.08 -15.65
C LYS A 169 44.80 -0.78 -16.69
N ARG A 170 44.04 -1.51 -17.53
CA ARG A 170 44.61 -2.35 -18.60
C ARG A 170 45.16 -1.49 -19.74
N MET A 171 44.53 -0.35 -20.04
CA MET A 171 45.00 0.60 -21.06
C MET A 171 46.19 1.44 -20.60
N GLU A 172 46.28 1.80 -19.31
CA GLU A 172 47.41 2.56 -18.76
C GLU A 172 48.73 1.77 -18.77
N LYS A 173 48.70 0.46 -18.48
CA LYS A 173 49.90 -0.39 -18.44
C LYS A 173 50.78 -0.33 -19.71
N PRO A 174 50.25 -0.51 -20.93
CA PRO A 174 51.05 -0.40 -22.16
C PRO A 174 51.46 1.04 -22.48
N LEU A 175 50.71 2.06 -22.03
CA LEU A 175 51.09 3.47 -22.21
C LEU A 175 52.30 3.82 -21.33
N MET A 176 52.30 3.43 -20.04
CA MET A 176 53.46 3.62 -19.16
C MET A 176 54.69 2.88 -19.69
N LYS A 177 54.54 1.63 -20.14
CA LYS A 177 55.65 0.84 -20.69
C LYS A 177 56.28 1.44 -21.96
N LYS A 178 55.49 2.14 -22.78
CA LYS A 178 55.99 2.88 -23.95
C LYS A 178 56.72 4.16 -23.56
N TYR A 179 56.22 4.88 -22.54
CA TYR A 179 56.89 6.08 -22.02
C TYR A 179 58.26 5.76 -21.44
N ASP A 180 58.38 4.68 -20.64
CA ASP A 180 59.66 4.26 -20.06
C ASP A 180 60.68 3.86 -21.14
N CYS A 181 60.23 3.18 -22.20
CA CYS A 181 61.08 2.75 -23.33
C CYS A 181 61.52 3.89 -24.26
N MET A 182 60.95 5.10 -24.15
CA MET A 182 61.39 6.28 -24.92
C MET A 182 62.31 7.21 -24.11
N GLN A 183 62.58 6.89 -22.83
CA GLN A 183 63.49 7.65 -21.97
C GLN A 183 64.82 6.94 -21.70
N GLU A 184 65.00 5.72 -22.22
CA GLU A 184 66.28 5.00 -22.35
C GLU A 184 66.84 5.15 -23.77
#